data_AF-A0A376BWK2-F1
#
_entry.id   AF-A0A376BWK2-F1
#
_cell.length_a   1.000
_cell.length_b   1.000
_cell.length_c   1.000
_cell.angle_alpha   90.00
_cell.angle_beta   90.00
_cell.angle_gamma   90.00
#
_symmetry.space_group_name_H-M   'P 1'
#
loop_
_entity.id
_entity.type
_entity.pdbx_description
1 polymer ?
#
loop_
_entity_poly.entity_id
_entity_poly.type
_entity_poly.pdbx_seq_one_letter_code
_entity_poly.pdbx_strand_id
1 'polypeptide(L)'
;MLIDLKAIFADYNAQITWNTFYYDTEKSFQAHCDDFDFSDDLFQANIHPNQNIILDIGVPNWHEPNACFIIYVVQDYDWDKPLKKVCTDNIHILIQEIKLILVEYSLRLLTLDEKLAKMYSATQQP
;
A
#
# COMPACT_ATOMS: atom_id res chain seq x y z
N MET A 1 17.96 -5.08 -11.00
CA MET A 1 17.95 -5.18 -9.51
C MET A 1 16.60 -5.71 -9.08
N LEU A 2 16.55 -6.69 -8.16
CA LEU A 2 15.27 -7.25 -7.71
C LEU A 2 14.68 -6.43 -6.56
N ILE A 3 13.42 -6.03 -6.69
CA ILE A 3 12.66 -5.31 -5.67
C ILE A 3 11.66 -6.27 -5.04
N ASP A 4 11.70 -6.36 -3.72
CA ASP A 4 10.69 -7.01 -2.88
C ASP A 4 9.93 -5.93 -2.10
N LEU A 5 8.63 -5.80 -2.34
CA LEU A 5 7.80 -4.81 -1.65
C LEU A 5 7.74 -5.06 -0.15
N LYS A 6 7.82 -6.30 0.34
CA LYS A 6 7.81 -6.60 1.80
C LYS A 6 8.85 -5.80 2.55
N ALA A 7 10.03 -5.60 1.96
CA ALA A 7 11.13 -4.88 2.59
C ALA A 7 10.78 -3.40 2.88
N ILE A 8 9.89 -2.78 2.09
CA ILE A 8 9.47 -1.39 2.30
C ILE A 8 8.61 -1.24 3.56
N PHE A 9 7.85 -2.28 3.89
CA PHE A 9 6.89 -2.28 5.00
C PHE A 9 7.53 -2.71 6.33
N ALA A 10 8.80 -3.13 6.35
CA ALA A 10 9.46 -3.67 7.54
C ALA A 10 9.48 -2.69 8.74
N ASP A 11 9.52 -1.39 8.46
CA ASP A 11 9.59 -0.33 9.49
C ASP A 11 8.22 0.26 9.87
N TYR A 12 7.16 -0.15 9.18
CA TYR A 12 5.81 0.33 9.40
C TYR A 12 5.04 -0.83 10.00
N ASN A 13 4.30 -0.65 11.09
CA ASN A 13 3.55 -1.70 11.79
C ASN A 13 2.37 -2.27 10.97
N ALA A 14 2.61 -2.53 9.69
CA ALA A 14 1.69 -3.00 8.69
C ALA A 14 1.68 -4.53 8.71
N GLN A 15 0.48 -5.09 8.65
CA GLN A 15 0.29 -6.53 8.53
C GLN A 15 0.15 -6.89 7.05
N ILE A 16 1.17 -7.52 6.49
CA ILE A 16 1.14 -8.00 5.11
C ILE A 16 0.25 -9.24 5.04
N THR A 17 -0.79 -9.19 4.23
CA THR A 17 -1.79 -10.26 4.07
C THR A 17 -1.61 -11.03 2.77
N TRP A 18 -1.03 -10.40 1.75
CA TRP A 18 -0.72 -11.01 0.46
C TRP A 18 0.54 -10.38 -0.12
N ASN A 19 1.43 -11.19 -0.70
CA ASN A 19 2.55 -10.67 -1.50
C ASN A 19 3.07 -11.75 -2.44
N THR A 20 2.87 -11.50 -3.73
CA THR A 20 3.45 -12.25 -4.85
C THR A 20 4.35 -11.36 -5.70
N PHE A 21 4.58 -10.11 -5.29
CA PHE A 21 5.30 -9.10 -6.04
C PHE A 21 6.81 -9.29 -6.01
N TYR A 22 7.38 -9.47 -7.20
CA TYR A 22 8.81 -9.40 -7.46
C TYR A 22 9.03 -8.58 -8.72
N TYR A 23 9.83 -7.51 -8.65
CA TYR A 23 10.10 -6.65 -9.81
C TYR A 23 11.58 -6.59 -10.12
N ASP A 24 11.98 -7.05 -11.29
CA ASP A 24 13.33 -6.85 -11.81
C ASP A 24 13.41 -5.54 -12.59
N THR A 25 14.19 -4.58 -12.08
CA THR A 25 14.39 -3.28 -12.73
C THR A 25 15.15 -3.35 -14.05
N GLU A 26 15.76 -4.49 -14.40
CA GLU A 26 16.39 -4.67 -15.71
C GLU A 26 15.36 -5.00 -16.81
N LYS A 27 14.16 -5.44 -16.44
CA LYS A 27 13.04 -5.67 -17.36
C LYS A 27 12.15 -4.43 -17.47
N SER A 28 11.58 -4.20 -18.65
CA SER A 28 10.51 -3.21 -18.81
C SER A 28 9.24 -3.66 -18.09
N PHE A 29 8.36 -2.71 -17.76
CA PHE A 29 7.04 -3.02 -17.18
C PHE A 29 6.24 -4.00 -18.06
N GLN A 30 6.23 -3.77 -19.38
CA GLN A 30 5.55 -4.65 -20.32
C GLN A 30 6.15 -6.07 -20.34
N ALA A 31 7.47 -6.21 -20.22
CA ALA A 31 8.08 -7.54 -20.16
C ALA A 31 7.64 -8.33 -18.92
N HIS A 32 7.44 -7.67 -17.77
CA HIS A 32 6.85 -8.31 -16.59
C HIS A 32 5.39 -8.73 -16.82
N CYS A 33 4.63 -7.91 -17.54
CA CYS A 33 3.26 -8.25 -17.91
C CYS A 33 3.24 -9.47 -18.84
N ASP A 34 4.04 -9.48 -19.91
CA ASP A 34 4.06 -10.53 -20.93
C ASP A 34 4.56 -11.89 -20.40
N ASP A 35 5.50 -11.87 -19.44
CA ASP A 35 6.05 -13.08 -18.81
C ASP A 35 5.10 -13.71 -17.77
N PHE A 36 3.90 -13.15 -17.57
CA PHE A 36 2.92 -13.54 -16.54
C PHE A 36 3.46 -13.41 -15.10
N ASP A 37 4.50 -12.58 -14.90
CA ASP A 37 5.03 -12.27 -13.57
C ASP A 37 4.01 -11.44 -12.76
N PHE A 38 3.02 -10.83 -13.43
CA PHE A 38 1.91 -10.11 -12.80
C PHE A 38 0.57 -10.84 -12.89
N SER A 39 -0.15 -10.80 -11.76
CA SER A 39 -1.57 -11.08 -11.64
C SER A 39 -2.34 -9.79 -11.33
N ASP A 40 -3.66 -9.86 -11.41
CA ASP A 40 -4.53 -8.73 -11.05
C ASP A 40 -4.24 -8.24 -9.62
N ASP A 41 -3.92 -9.15 -8.68
CA ASP A 41 -3.52 -8.83 -7.31
C ASP A 41 -2.04 -9.18 -7.08
N LEU A 42 -1.25 -8.23 -6.59
CA LEU A 42 0.20 -8.40 -6.40
C LEU A 42 0.62 -8.32 -4.93
N PHE A 43 0.03 -7.39 -4.17
CA PHE A 43 0.43 -7.12 -2.80
C PHE A 43 -0.72 -6.49 -2.02
N GLN A 44 -0.94 -6.96 -0.79
CA GLN A 44 -1.91 -6.36 0.12
C GLN A 44 -1.34 -6.30 1.54
N ALA A 45 -1.49 -5.16 2.20
CA ALA A 45 -1.16 -4.98 3.61
C ALA A 45 -2.21 -4.14 4.34
N ASN A 46 -2.56 -4.54 5.55
CA ASN A 46 -3.29 -3.67 6.49
C ASN A 46 -2.27 -2.72 7.13
N ILE A 47 -2.30 -1.45 6.71
CA ILE A 47 -1.35 -0.42 7.12
C ILE A 47 -1.82 0.38 8.35
N HIS A 48 -3.08 0.18 8.77
CA HIS A 48 -3.61 0.74 10.01
C HIS A 48 -4.69 -0.17 10.62
N PRO A 49 -4.32 -1.22 11.37
CA PRO A 49 -5.25 -2.25 11.83
C PRO A 49 -6.47 -1.73 12.60
N ASN A 50 -6.28 -0.72 13.46
CA ASN A 50 -7.36 -0.14 14.28
C ASN A 50 -8.45 0.61 13.48
N GLN A 51 -8.11 1.08 12.27
CA GLN A 51 -9.04 1.77 11.38
C GLN A 51 -9.34 0.94 10.12
N ASN A 52 -8.80 -0.28 10.09
CA ASN A 52 -8.89 -1.20 8.98
C ASN A 52 -8.55 -0.55 7.62
N ILE A 53 -7.44 0.20 7.59
CA ILE A 53 -6.93 0.80 6.36
C ILE A 53 -6.01 -0.18 5.67
N ILE A 54 -6.34 -0.52 4.44
CA ILE A 54 -5.65 -1.51 3.62
C ILE A 54 -5.02 -0.79 2.43
N LEU A 55 -3.75 -1.08 2.19
CA LEU A 55 -3.06 -0.75 0.96
C LEU A 55 -3.04 -2.01 0.10
N ASP A 56 -3.59 -1.89 -1.10
CA ASP A 56 -3.74 -2.97 -2.07
C ASP A 56 -3.12 -2.56 -3.41
N ILE A 57 -2.36 -3.46 -4.02
CA ILE A 57 -1.59 -3.21 -5.25
C ILE A 57 -1.86 -4.33 -6.24
N GLY A 58 -2.20 -3.94 -7.45
CA GLY A 58 -2.50 -4.84 -8.56
C GLY A 58 -2.09 -4.27 -9.91
N VAL A 59 -2.13 -5.11 -10.94
CA VAL A 59 -2.12 -4.67 -12.35
C VAL A 59 -3.37 -5.23 -13.02
N PRO A 60 -4.55 -4.61 -12.83
CA PRO A 60 -5.73 -5.04 -13.55
C PRO A 60 -5.50 -4.88 -15.04
N ASN A 61 -5.96 -5.86 -15.82
CA ASN A 61 -5.76 -5.91 -17.26
C ASN A 61 -4.27 -5.89 -17.66
N TRP A 62 -3.40 -6.58 -16.93
CA TRP A 62 -1.96 -6.68 -17.23
C TRP A 62 -1.65 -7.08 -18.68
N HIS A 63 -2.56 -7.77 -19.37
CA HIS A 63 -2.45 -8.18 -20.77
C HIS A 63 -2.76 -7.06 -21.78
N GLU A 64 -3.23 -5.89 -21.33
CA GLU A 64 -3.56 -4.75 -22.20
C GLU A 64 -2.34 -3.83 -22.40
N PRO A 65 -2.20 -3.17 -23.58
CA PRO A 65 -1.07 -2.28 -23.87
C PRO A 65 -0.92 -1.05 -22.95
N ASN A 66 -1.96 -0.74 -22.20
CA ASN A 66 -2.06 0.38 -21.27
C ASN A 66 -2.16 -0.07 -19.81
N ALA A 67 -1.74 -1.31 -19.52
CA ALA A 67 -1.63 -1.81 -18.16
C ALA A 67 -0.78 -0.86 -17.29
N CYS A 68 -1.18 -0.72 -16.03
CA CYS A 68 -0.43 0.04 -15.03
C CYS A 68 -0.61 -0.61 -13.66
N PHE A 69 0.36 -0.40 -12.76
CA PHE A 69 0.11 -0.65 -11.36
C PHE A 69 -0.99 0.26 -10.86
N ILE A 70 -1.92 -0.32 -10.12
CA ILE A 70 -2.92 0.40 -9.35
C ILE A 70 -2.61 0.23 -7.88
N ILE A 71 -2.47 1.34 -7.15
CA ILE A 71 -2.51 1.35 -5.69
C ILE A 71 -3.91 1.78 -5.28
N TYR A 72 -4.59 0.96 -4.50
CA TYR A 72 -5.77 1.35 -3.73
C TYR A 72 -5.40 1.51 -2.26
N VAL A 73 -5.91 2.58 -1.65
CA VAL A 73 -6.03 2.68 -0.19
C VAL A 73 -7.51 2.57 0.12
N VAL A 74 -7.91 1.48 0.76
CA VAL A 74 -9.31 1.20 1.10
C VAL A 74 -9.49 1.17 2.60
N GLN A 75 -10.69 1.48 3.05
CA GLN A 75 -11.10 1.34 4.43
C GLN A 75 -12.24 0.33 4.49
N ASP A 76 -12.23 -0.53 5.52
CA ASP A 76 -13.33 -1.45 5.78
C ASP A 76 -13.70 -2.37 4.60
N TYR A 77 -12.69 -2.74 3.80
CA TYR A 77 -12.85 -3.61 2.63
C TYR A 77 -13.83 -3.05 1.57
N ASP A 78 -13.98 -1.72 1.49
CA ASP A 78 -14.80 -1.03 0.48
C ASP A 78 -13.93 -0.58 -0.72
N TRP A 79 -13.74 -1.46 -1.70
CA TRP A 79 -13.04 -1.14 -2.96
C TRP A 79 -13.88 -0.30 -3.93
N ASP A 80 -15.19 -0.17 -3.72
CA ASP A 80 -16.05 0.69 -4.54
C ASP A 80 -15.83 2.17 -4.19
N LYS A 81 -15.36 2.46 -2.97
CA LYS A 81 -15.05 3.82 -2.48
C LYS A 81 -13.66 3.89 -1.83
N PRO A 82 -12.59 3.75 -2.63
CA PRO A 82 -11.24 3.85 -2.09
C PRO A 82 -10.97 5.26 -1.57
N LEU A 83 -10.25 5.35 -0.45
CA LEU A 83 -9.74 6.61 0.10
C LEU A 83 -8.71 7.26 -0.84
N LYS A 84 -7.95 6.44 -1.56
CA LYS A 84 -6.98 6.88 -2.57
C LYS A 84 -6.85 5.83 -3.66
N LYS A 85 -6.69 6.30 -4.90
CA LYS A 85 -6.34 5.47 -6.07
C LYS A 85 -5.19 6.14 -6.82
N VAL A 86 -4.15 5.37 -7.16
CA VAL A 86 -3.02 5.81 -7.99
C VAL A 86 -2.84 4.82 -9.13
N CYS A 87 -2.56 5.29 -10.35
CA CYS A 87 -2.15 4.47 -11.50
C CYS A 87 -0.77 4.91 -11.97
N THR A 88 0.15 3.97 -12.16
CA THR A 88 1.47 4.23 -12.74
C THR A 88 2.07 2.97 -13.34
N ASP A 89 2.76 3.08 -14.47
CA ASP A 89 3.58 2.02 -15.07
C ASP A 89 5.05 2.08 -14.60
N ASN A 90 5.41 3.08 -13.78
CA ASN A 90 6.77 3.33 -13.35
C ASN A 90 6.98 2.83 -11.92
N ILE A 91 7.85 1.82 -11.78
CA ILE A 91 8.18 1.20 -10.50
C ILE A 91 8.72 2.20 -9.45
N HIS A 92 9.46 3.22 -9.86
CA HIS A 92 9.99 4.22 -8.92
C HIS A 92 8.88 5.13 -8.39
N ILE A 93 7.92 5.50 -9.25
CA ILE A 93 6.73 6.27 -8.83
C ILE A 93 5.87 5.42 -7.89
N LEU A 94 5.65 4.15 -8.23
CA LEU A 94 4.93 3.20 -7.37
C LEU A 94 5.53 3.17 -5.95
N ILE A 95 6.85 2.98 -5.85
CA ILE A 95 7.55 2.91 -4.56
C ILE A 95 7.47 4.23 -3.80
N GLN A 96 7.59 5.37 -4.49
CA GLN A 96 7.47 6.68 -3.86
C GLN A 96 6.07 6.88 -3.28
N GLU A 97 5.01 6.56 -4.03
CA GLU A 97 3.63 6.67 -3.58
C GLU A 97 3.33 5.74 -2.39
N ILE A 98 3.82 4.50 -2.42
CA ILE A 98 3.72 3.59 -1.27
C ILE A 98 4.34 4.22 -0.02
N LYS A 99 5.56 4.76 -0.13
CA LYS A 99 6.24 5.41 1.01
C LYS A 99 5.47 6.63 1.52
N LEU A 100 4.94 7.45 0.63
CA LEU A 100 4.13 8.62 1.01
C LEU A 100 2.86 8.20 1.74
N ILE A 101 2.17 7.16 1.25
CA ILE A 101 0.98 6.60 1.91
C ILE A 101 1.36 6.05 3.29
N LEU A 102 2.42 5.24 3.39
CA LEU A 102 2.86 4.68 4.66
C LEU A 102 3.17 5.78 5.69
N VAL A 103 3.86 6.84 5.29
CA VAL A 103 4.12 8.00 6.15
C VAL A 103 2.83 8.71 6.55
N GLU A 104 1.94 8.98 5.60
CA GLU A 104 0.66 9.66 5.86
C GLU A 104 -0.15 8.93 6.92
N TYR A 105 -0.31 7.61 6.78
CA TYR A 105 -1.16 6.81 7.68
C TYR A 105 -0.44 6.40 8.97
N SER A 106 0.90 6.40 9.01
CA SER A 106 1.67 6.25 10.25
C SER A 106 1.67 7.51 11.09
N LEU A 107 1.72 8.71 10.48
CA LEU A 107 1.58 9.97 11.22
C LEU A 107 0.18 10.13 11.81
N ARG A 108 -0.86 9.66 11.10
CA ARG A 108 -2.23 9.64 11.63
C ARG A 108 -2.33 8.82 12.92
N LEU A 109 -1.70 7.64 13.00
CA LEU A 109 -1.62 6.83 14.22
C LEU A 109 -1.07 7.63 15.41
N LEU A 110 0.09 8.28 15.23
CA LEU A 110 0.72 9.08 16.29
C LEU A 110 -0.19 10.21 16.78
N THR A 111 -0.85 10.93 15.86
CA THR A 111 -1.77 12.02 16.26
C THR A 111 -3.01 11.53 17.01
N LEU A 112 -3.46 10.31 16.76
CA LEU A 112 -4.60 9.69 17.44
C LEU A 112 -4.21 9.20 18.84
N ASP A 113 -3.05 8.54 18.97
CA ASP A 113 -2.52 8.11 20.26
C ASP A 113 -2.27 9.31 21.19
N GLU A 114 -1.74 10.42 20.66
CA GLU A 114 -1.59 11.66 21.42
C GLU A 114 -2.94 12.25 21.87
N LYS A 115 -3.97 12.22 21.02
CA LYS A 115 -5.31 12.69 21.37
C LYS A 115 -5.96 11.80 22.43
N LEU A 116 -5.85 10.48 22.29
CA LEU A 116 -6.36 9.52 23.27
C LEU A 116 -5.64 9.69 24.61
N ALA A 117 -4.31 9.80 24.62
CA ALA A 117 -3.53 10.03 25.84
C ALA A 117 -3.94 11.34 26.56
N LYS A 118 -4.18 12.41 25.80
CA LYS A 118 -4.71 13.67 26.35
C LYS A 118 -6.13 13.53 26.92
N MET A 119 -7.00 12.75 26.28
CA MET A 119 -8.35 12.49 26.80
C MET A 119 -8.31 11.70 28.11
N TYR A 120 -7.51 10.63 28.18
CA TYR A 120 -7.38 9.80 29.38
C TYR A 120 -6.77 10.57 30.57
N SER A 121 -5.78 11.44 30.32
CA SER A 121 -5.20 12.29 31.37
C SER A 121 -6.16 13.39 31.85
N ALA A 122 -7.04 13.90 30.98
CA ALA A 122 -8.07 14.87 31.37
C ALA A 122 -9.19 14.25 32.23
N THR A 123 -9.49 12.96 32.05
CA THR A 123 -10.50 12.24 32.85
C THR A 123 -10.01 11.75 34.21
N GLN A 124 -8.70 11.84 34.49
CA GLN A 124 -8.08 11.40 35.75
C GLN A 124 -7.73 12.54 36.72
N GLN A 125 -8.07 13.80 36.40
CA GLN A 125 -7.99 14.89 37.37
C GLN A 125 -9.23 14.86 38.29
N PRO A 126 -9.06 14.74 39.63
CA PRO A 126 -10.16 14.71 40.59
C PRO A 126 -10.91 16.03 40.71
#